data_AF-A0A8H7CYB8-F1
#
_entry.id   AF-A0A8H7CYB8-F1
#
_cell.length_a   1.000
_cell.length_b   1.000
_cell.length_c   1.000
_cell.angle_alpha   90.00
_cell.angle_beta   90.00
_cell.angle_gamma   90.00
#
_symmetry.space_group_name_H-M   'P 1'
#
loop_
_entity.id
_entity.type
_entity.pdbx_description
1 polymer ?
#
loop_
_entity_poly.entity_id
_entity_poly.type
_entity_poly.pdbx_seq_one_letter_code
_entity_poly.pdbx_strand_id
1 'polypeptide(L)'
;MAMISDKKARSKGITILQTGLPLPDRPTRNLPSRNIKMESVPANSSIVPVAAHVPRTGISIPNRRLYVILEQACLEVYRISGGPSKGKCSAEGGVKYTLLNCDDHQGVLAKTGRDIAEARPDITHQCLLTLLDSPLNKAGLLQVYIHTAKGVLIEINPDVRIPRTFKRFSGLMVQLLHKGSICGVNGPEKLLKVVENPVIDHLPPNTIKLALSGNAKTQRLSKFLPMLPQDHSIAVFVGAMARGQDDFADAHVDQKISISEYALSASVACGKFCCALEELWDIV
;
A
#
# COMPACT_ATOMS: atom_id res chain seq x y z
N MET A 1 -85.68 -0.86 -13.68
CA MET A 1 -85.88 -0.09 -14.93
C MET A 1 -85.23 1.28 -14.73
N ALA A 2 -84.04 1.47 -15.33
CA ALA A 2 -83.28 2.72 -15.60
C ALA A 2 -81.85 2.26 -15.93
N MET A 3 -81.54 2.02 -17.20
CA MET A 3 -81.00 2.96 -18.20
C MET A 3 -79.47 2.90 -18.30
N ILE A 4 -79.08 2.54 -19.52
CA ILE A 4 -77.76 2.48 -20.16
C ILE A 4 -77.14 3.87 -20.28
N SER A 5 -75.82 4.02 -20.14
CA SER A 5 -75.02 4.83 -21.08
C SER A 5 -73.51 4.61 -20.96
N ASP A 6 -72.89 4.40 -22.12
CA ASP A 6 -71.49 4.24 -22.45
C ASP A 6 -70.56 5.33 -21.89
N LYS A 7 -69.39 4.91 -21.36
CA LYS A 7 -68.25 5.80 -21.14
C LYS A 7 -67.14 5.51 -22.15
N LYS A 8 -67.07 6.39 -23.14
CA LYS A 8 -66.05 6.52 -24.18
C LYS A 8 -64.68 6.85 -23.59
N ALA A 9 -63.69 6.03 -23.90
CA ALA A 9 -62.27 6.26 -23.62
C ALA A 9 -61.75 7.48 -24.40
N ARG A 10 -60.99 8.36 -23.72
CA ARG A 10 -60.18 9.41 -24.35
C ARG A 10 -58.74 9.26 -23.87
N SER A 11 -57.85 9.08 -24.84
CA SER A 11 -56.40 9.07 -24.73
C SER A 11 -55.87 10.41 -24.20
N LYS A 12 -54.97 10.37 -23.23
CA LYS A 12 -54.13 11.51 -22.86
C LYS A 12 -52.72 11.22 -23.35
N GLY A 13 -52.24 12.09 -24.25
CA GLY A 13 -50.95 12.00 -24.91
C GLY A 13 -49.77 12.21 -23.98
N ILE A 14 -48.63 11.72 -24.45
CA ILE A 14 -47.30 11.86 -23.85
C ILE A 14 -46.89 13.33 -23.93
N THR A 15 -46.61 13.95 -22.78
CA THR A 15 -45.99 15.29 -22.73
C THR A 15 -44.50 15.14 -22.99
N ILE A 16 -44.05 15.64 -24.15
CA ILE A 16 -42.64 15.80 -24.48
C ILE A 16 -42.07 16.91 -23.60
N LEU A 17 -41.06 16.59 -22.78
CA LEU A 17 -40.32 17.58 -22.01
C LEU A 17 -39.60 18.52 -22.98
N GLN A 18 -39.97 19.80 -22.89
CA GLN A 18 -39.41 20.87 -23.70
C GLN A 18 -37.94 21.08 -23.31
N THR A 19 -37.03 20.80 -24.24
CA THR A 19 -35.61 21.12 -24.15
C THR A 19 -35.41 22.63 -24.27
N GLY A 20 -34.77 23.25 -23.28
CA GLY A 20 -34.26 24.62 -23.44
C GLY A 20 -34.30 25.49 -22.18
N LEU A 21 -33.46 25.18 -21.20
CA LEU A 21 -32.93 26.20 -20.29
C LEU A 21 -31.40 26.14 -20.41
N PRO A 22 -30.71 27.25 -20.73
CA PRO A 22 -29.25 27.26 -20.73
C PRO A 22 -28.78 27.00 -19.30
N LEU A 23 -27.97 25.96 -19.12
CA LEU A 23 -27.29 25.70 -17.86
C LEU A 23 -26.38 26.91 -17.56
N PRO A 24 -26.37 27.44 -16.32
CA PRO A 24 -25.44 28.50 -15.97
C PRO A 24 -24.00 28.00 -16.18
N ASP A 25 -23.18 28.80 -16.86
CA ASP A 25 -21.76 28.51 -17.04
C ASP A 25 -21.12 28.21 -15.68
N ARG A 26 -20.58 27.00 -15.52
CA ARG A 26 -19.79 26.64 -14.34
C ARG A 26 -18.59 27.59 -14.32
N PRO A 27 -18.41 28.42 -13.27
CA PRO A 27 -17.26 29.30 -13.19
C PRO A 27 -16.02 28.44 -12.95
N THR A 28 -15.39 27.97 -14.01
CA THR A 28 -14.07 27.37 -13.95
C THR A 28 -13.07 28.50 -14.15
N ARG A 29 -12.32 28.81 -13.09
CA ARG A 29 -11.19 29.74 -13.19
C ARG A 29 -10.13 29.07 -14.05
N ASN A 30 -9.69 29.75 -15.11
CA ASN A 30 -8.60 29.26 -15.95
C ASN A 30 -7.37 28.98 -15.07
N LEU A 31 -6.74 27.83 -15.31
CA LEU A 31 -5.44 27.50 -14.72
C LEU A 31 -4.46 28.63 -15.03
N PRO A 32 -3.52 28.97 -14.12
CA PRO A 32 -2.53 30.00 -14.37
C PRO A 32 -1.70 29.62 -15.61
N SER A 33 -1.94 30.29 -16.72
CA SER A 33 -1.16 30.14 -17.96
C SER A 33 0.17 30.88 -17.78
N ARG A 34 1.16 30.18 -17.22
CA ARG A 34 2.54 30.63 -17.28
C ARG A 34 3.09 30.18 -18.65
N ASN A 35 3.60 31.11 -19.45
CA ASN A 35 4.33 30.81 -20.69
C ASN A 35 5.62 30.04 -20.33
N ILE A 36 5.50 28.72 -20.19
CA ILE A 36 6.65 27.82 -20.04
C ILE A 36 7.14 27.54 -21.46
N LYS A 37 8.34 28.00 -21.81
CA LYS A 37 9.05 27.46 -22.97
C LYS A 37 9.21 25.97 -22.74
N MET A 38 8.50 25.13 -23.49
CA MET A 38 8.74 23.69 -23.50
C MET A 38 10.16 23.45 -24.04
N GLU A 39 11.11 23.17 -23.14
CA GLU A 39 12.31 22.45 -23.55
C GLU A 39 11.90 21.03 -23.93
N SER A 40 12.25 20.61 -25.14
CA SER A 40 12.00 19.27 -25.63
C SER A 40 12.83 18.26 -24.83
N VAL A 41 12.22 17.64 -23.83
CA VAL A 41 12.80 16.48 -23.15
C VAL A 41 12.80 15.31 -24.15
N PRO A 42 13.95 14.67 -24.44
CA PRO A 42 13.99 13.56 -25.37
C PRO A 42 13.09 12.43 -24.86
N ALA A 43 12.17 11.99 -25.71
CA ALA A 43 11.29 10.87 -25.41
C ALA A 43 12.12 9.60 -25.23
N ASN A 44 12.17 9.06 -24.01
CA ASN A 44 12.67 7.72 -23.78
C ASN A 44 11.73 6.73 -24.49
N SER A 45 12.14 6.23 -25.66
CA SER A 45 11.39 5.28 -26.50
C SER A 45 11.24 3.88 -25.88
N SER A 46 11.80 3.68 -24.68
CA SER A 46 11.65 2.46 -23.90
C SER A 46 10.66 2.68 -22.76
N ILE A 47 9.48 2.04 -22.83
CA ILE A 47 8.50 1.96 -21.73
C ILE A 47 9.00 1.05 -20.59
N VAL A 48 10.23 0.53 -20.68
CA VAL A 48 10.82 -0.24 -19.59
C VAL A 48 11.20 0.75 -18.47
N PRO A 49 10.61 0.64 -17.27
CA PRO A 49 11.03 1.46 -16.15
C PRO A 49 12.49 1.12 -15.86
N VAL A 50 13.38 2.08 -16.04
CA VAL A 50 14.78 2.00 -15.61
C VAL A 50 14.80 2.40 -14.13
N ALA A 51 15.55 1.67 -13.30
CA ALA A 51 15.76 2.09 -11.91
C ALA A 51 16.36 3.50 -11.92
N ALA A 52 15.75 4.41 -11.17
CA ALA A 52 16.22 5.79 -11.15
C ALA A 52 17.63 5.83 -10.55
N HIS A 53 18.60 6.27 -11.35
CA HIS A 53 19.91 6.61 -10.83
C HIS A 53 19.74 7.91 -10.06
N VAL A 54 19.97 7.90 -8.74
CA VAL A 54 19.95 9.10 -7.91
C VAL A 54 20.84 10.15 -8.58
N PRO A 55 20.30 11.31 -9.02
CA PRO A 55 21.12 12.37 -9.57
C PRO A 55 22.11 12.78 -8.47
N ARG A 56 23.42 12.62 -8.73
CA ARG A 56 24.44 13.26 -7.90
C ARG A 56 24.44 14.74 -8.22
N THR A 57 23.37 15.45 -7.86
CA THR A 57 23.46 16.90 -7.69
C THR A 57 24.45 17.13 -6.55
N GLY A 58 25.40 18.05 -6.72
CA GLY A 58 26.54 18.25 -5.81
C GLY A 58 26.20 18.75 -4.40
N ILE A 59 24.96 18.57 -3.95
CA ILE A 59 24.53 18.78 -2.57
C ILE A 59 24.54 17.39 -1.93
N SER A 60 25.48 17.16 -1.02
CA SER A 60 25.46 15.97 -0.17
C SER A 60 24.15 15.96 0.60
N ILE A 61 23.15 15.23 0.10
CA ILE A 61 21.95 14.94 0.88
C ILE A 61 22.49 14.26 2.14
N PRO A 62 22.26 14.80 3.35
CA PRO A 62 22.58 14.05 4.56
C PRO A 62 21.93 12.67 4.43
N ASN A 63 22.52 11.63 4.99
CA ASN A 63 22.14 10.22 4.78
C ASN A 63 20.77 9.87 5.42
N ARG A 64 19.77 10.74 5.27
CA ARG A 64 18.41 10.67 5.78
C ARG A 64 17.58 9.84 4.82
N ARG A 65 16.82 8.90 5.39
CA ARG A 65 15.89 8.05 4.66
C ARG A 65 14.60 7.93 5.44
N LEU A 66 13.52 7.60 4.73
CA LEU A 66 12.31 7.10 5.33
C LEU A 66 12.43 5.58 5.47
N TYR A 67 12.25 5.08 6.68
CA TYR A 67 12.06 3.68 6.99
C TYR A 67 10.58 3.45 7.27
N VAL A 68 9.93 2.57 6.52
CA VAL A 68 8.53 2.19 6.79
C VAL A 68 8.50 0.78 7.33
N ILE A 69 7.97 0.60 8.53
CA ILE A 69 7.80 -0.70 9.16
C ILE A 69 6.32 -1.03 9.15
N LEU A 70 5.95 -2.02 8.35
CA LEU A 70 4.59 -2.57 8.30
C LEU A 70 4.44 -3.60 9.42
N GLU A 71 3.79 -3.19 10.51
CA GLU A 71 3.63 -3.96 11.74
C GLU A 71 2.38 -4.84 11.73
N GLN A 72 2.41 -5.97 12.45
CA GLN A 72 1.29 -6.93 12.54
C GLN A 72 0.78 -7.41 11.16
N ALA A 73 1.66 -7.52 10.18
CA ALA A 73 1.28 -7.97 8.84
C ALA A 73 0.79 -9.42 8.86
N CYS A 74 -0.39 -9.66 8.28
CA CYS A 74 -0.96 -11.00 8.19
C CYS A 74 -0.36 -11.78 7.00
N LEU A 75 0.86 -12.31 7.14
CA LEU A 75 1.51 -13.15 6.14
C LEU A 75 1.77 -14.54 6.71
N GLU A 76 0.87 -15.48 6.41
CA GLU A 76 0.97 -16.85 6.93
C GLU A 76 0.78 -17.89 5.84
N VAL A 77 1.67 -18.88 5.79
CA VAL A 77 1.53 -19.99 4.84
C VAL A 77 0.54 -21.02 5.37
N TYR A 78 -0.42 -21.38 4.51
CA TYR A 78 -1.34 -22.47 4.71
C TYR A 78 -1.07 -23.61 3.73
N ARG A 79 -1.10 -24.84 4.24
CA ARG A 79 -0.97 -26.08 3.46
C ARG A 79 -2.35 -26.53 2.98
N ILE A 80 -2.57 -26.50 1.67
CA ILE A 80 -3.74 -27.12 1.06
C ILE A 80 -3.47 -28.63 0.96
N SER A 81 -4.03 -29.41 1.88
CA SER A 81 -4.11 -30.87 1.73
C SER A 81 -5.14 -31.20 0.64
N GLY A 82 -4.70 -31.88 -0.42
CA GLY A 82 -5.54 -32.21 -1.58
C GLY A 82 -6.77 -33.04 -1.20
N GLY A 83 -7.96 -32.48 -1.40
CA GLY A 83 -9.19 -33.26 -1.57
C GLY A 83 -9.27 -33.85 -2.98
N PRO A 84 -10.15 -34.84 -3.24
CA PRO A 84 -10.17 -35.58 -4.49
C PRO A 84 -10.42 -34.63 -5.66
N SER A 85 -9.38 -34.39 -6.44
CA SER A 85 -9.45 -33.53 -7.62
C SER A 85 -10.15 -34.30 -8.73
N LYS A 86 -11.43 -33.98 -8.97
CA LYS A 86 -12.12 -34.32 -10.23
C LYS A 86 -11.46 -33.51 -11.36
N GLY A 87 -10.40 -34.04 -11.95
CA GLY A 87 -9.82 -33.47 -13.17
C GLY A 87 -8.34 -33.75 -13.35
N LYS A 88 -8.05 -34.74 -14.21
CA LYS A 88 -6.85 -34.99 -15.03
C LYS A 88 -5.46 -34.67 -14.43
N CYS A 89 -4.77 -35.77 -14.11
CA CYS A 89 -3.35 -36.05 -14.36
C CYS A 89 -2.36 -34.87 -14.29
N SER A 90 -1.92 -34.56 -13.07
CA SER A 90 -0.54 -34.15 -12.84
C SER A 90 0.07 -35.16 -11.87
N ALA A 91 1.16 -35.79 -12.30
CA ALA A 91 1.93 -36.72 -11.49
C ALA A 91 2.48 -36.03 -10.24
N GLU A 92 2.60 -36.82 -9.16
CA GLU A 92 2.93 -36.46 -7.78
C GLU A 92 1.84 -35.68 -7.03
N GLY A 93 1.40 -36.23 -5.89
CA GLY A 93 0.45 -35.61 -4.95
C GLY A 93 1.07 -34.40 -4.24
N GLY A 94 1.38 -33.36 -5.02
CA GLY A 94 2.08 -32.16 -4.60
C GLY A 94 1.24 -31.38 -3.61
N VAL A 95 1.73 -31.31 -2.38
CA VAL A 95 1.22 -30.43 -1.35
C VAL A 95 1.30 -28.99 -1.87
N LYS A 96 0.14 -28.35 -2.03
CA LYS A 96 0.09 -26.95 -2.50
C LYS A 96 0.07 -26.03 -1.29
N TYR A 97 0.98 -25.06 -1.29
CA TYR A 97 1.03 -24.01 -0.27
C TYR A 97 0.46 -22.71 -0.83
N THR A 98 -0.21 -21.94 0.02
CA THR A 98 -0.84 -20.67 -0.32
C THR A 98 -0.77 -19.74 0.88
N LEU A 99 -0.86 -18.44 0.64
CA LEU A 99 -0.97 -17.47 1.72
C LEU A 99 -2.42 -17.48 2.26
N LEU A 100 -2.56 -17.61 3.58
CA LEU A 100 -3.85 -17.60 4.27
C LEU A 100 -4.54 -16.25 4.05
N ASN A 101 -5.81 -16.27 3.67
CA ASN A 101 -6.60 -15.07 3.38
C ASN A 101 -8.09 -15.30 3.64
N CYS A 102 -8.83 -14.23 3.90
CA CYS A 102 -10.24 -14.25 4.28
C CYS A 102 -11.21 -14.67 3.17
N ASP A 103 -10.82 -14.65 1.89
CA ASP A 103 -11.72 -14.95 0.78
C ASP A 103 -11.67 -16.44 0.42
N ASP A 104 -10.45 -16.96 0.22
CA ASP A 104 -10.22 -18.34 -0.23
C ASP A 104 -10.28 -19.37 0.91
N HIS A 105 -10.07 -18.95 2.16
CA HIS A 105 -9.82 -19.87 3.29
C HIS A 105 -10.80 -19.73 4.47
N GLN A 106 -12.00 -19.19 4.25
CA GLN A 106 -13.01 -19.00 5.32
C GLN A 106 -13.30 -20.27 6.12
N GLY A 107 -13.53 -21.39 5.43
CA GLY A 107 -13.84 -22.67 6.09
C GLY A 107 -12.68 -23.24 6.90
N VAL A 108 -11.43 -22.93 6.54
CA VAL A 108 -10.25 -23.33 7.30
C VAL A 108 -10.13 -22.46 8.55
N LEU A 109 -10.24 -21.14 8.38
CA LEU A 109 -10.18 -20.16 9.47
C LEU A 109 -11.21 -20.46 10.54
N ALA A 110 -12.46 -20.71 10.13
CA ALA A 110 -13.55 -21.09 11.02
C ALA A 110 -13.27 -22.37 11.81
N LYS A 111 -12.70 -23.41 11.17
CA LYS A 111 -12.33 -24.67 11.85
C LYS A 111 -11.19 -24.50 12.85
N THR A 112 -10.27 -23.58 12.58
CA THR A 112 -9.16 -23.27 13.49
C THR A 112 -9.54 -22.31 14.61
N GLY A 113 -10.81 -21.90 14.71
CA GLY A 113 -11.27 -20.92 15.71
C GLY A 113 -10.66 -19.55 15.51
N ARG A 114 -10.10 -19.26 14.33
CA ARG A 114 -9.53 -17.97 14.00
C ARG A 114 -10.58 -17.06 13.42
N ASP A 115 -10.46 -15.79 13.75
CA ASP A 115 -11.29 -14.77 13.15
C ASP A 115 -10.97 -14.63 11.66
N ILE A 116 -12.01 -14.79 10.85
CA ILE A 116 -11.90 -14.76 9.38
C ILE A 116 -11.45 -13.37 8.93
N ALA A 117 -11.89 -12.31 9.62
CA ALA A 117 -11.63 -10.93 9.23
C ALA A 117 -10.16 -10.51 9.40
N GLU A 118 -9.38 -11.26 10.20
CA GLU A 118 -7.97 -10.95 10.48
C GLU A 118 -7.02 -11.43 9.37
N ALA A 119 -7.45 -12.39 8.55
CA ALA A 119 -6.63 -12.96 7.48
C ALA A 119 -6.55 -12.03 6.25
N ARG A 120 -5.84 -10.91 6.39
CA ARG A 120 -5.81 -9.81 5.40
C ARG A 120 -4.41 -9.49 4.84
N PRO A 121 -3.75 -10.46 4.16
CA PRO A 121 -2.48 -10.22 3.48
C PRO A 121 -2.55 -9.17 2.35
N ASP A 122 -3.75 -8.87 1.85
CA ASP A 122 -3.99 -7.85 0.83
C ASP A 122 -3.67 -6.43 1.32
N ILE A 123 -3.79 -6.17 2.63
CA ILE A 123 -3.43 -4.87 3.22
C ILE A 123 -1.93 -4.61 3.04
N THR A 124 -1.09 -5.59 3.39
CA THR A 124 0.36 -5.52 3.20
C THR A 124 0.70 -5.39 1.72
N HIS A 125 0.03 -6.16 0.86
CA HIS A 125 0.22 -6.08 -0.59
C HIS A 125 -0.01 -4.67 -1.12
N GLN A 126 -1.14 -4.05 -0.77
CA GLN A 126 -1.48 -2.69 -1.17
C GLN A 126 -0.47 -1.65 -0.65
N CYS A 127 -0.04 -1.78 0.61
CA CYS A 127 0.98 -0.90 1.19
C CYS A 127 2.30 -0.98 0.40
N LEU A 128 2.78 -2.19 0.09
CA LEU A 128 4.00 -2.37 -0.69
C LEU A 128 3.90 -1.77 -2.10
N LEU A 129 2.74 -1.88 -2.75
CA LEU A 129 2.51 -1.24 -4.05
C LEU A 129 2.57 0.28 -3.94
N THR A 130 1.93 0.87 -2.93
CA THR A 130 1.99 2.32 -2.68
C THR A 130 3.41 2.79 -2.40
N LEU A 131 4.12 2.09 -1.52
CA LEU A 131 5.46 2.45 -1.06
C LEU A 131 6.50 2.34 -2.17
N LEU A 132 6.55 1.21 -2.88
CA LEU A 132 7.61 0.97 -3.87
C LEU A 132 7.39 1.71 -5.20
N ASP A 133 6.18 2.20 -5.44
CA ASP A 133 5.87 3.09 -6.56
C ASP A 133 6.11 4.56 -6.26
N SER A 134 6.23 4.95 -4.99
CA SER A 134 6.45 6.35 -4.60
C SER A 134 7.69 6.95 -5.29
N PRO A 135 7.63 8.21 -5.73
CA PRO A 135 8.82 8.99 -6.11
C PRO A 135 9.93 8.88 -5.06
N LEU A 136 9.58 8.83 -3.78
CA LEU A 136 10.51 8.64 -2.67
C LEU A 136 11.34 7.35 -2.79
N ASN A 137 10.71 6.23 -3.15
CA ASN A 137 11.42 4.98 -3.42
C ASN A 137 12.30 5.08 -4.65
N LYS A 138 11.82 5.71 -5.72
CA LYS A 138 12.61 5.91 -6.95
C LYS A 138 13.81 6.81 -6.70
N ALA A 139 13.72 7.75 -5.78
CA ALA A 139 14.84 8.58 -5.35
C ALA A 139 15.86 7.84 -4.46
N GLY A 140 15.63 6.57 -4.11
CA GLY A 140 16.52 5.79 -3.24
C GLY A 140 16.48 6.19 -1.76
N LEU A 141 15.42 6.88 -1.34
CA LEU A 141 15.26 7.44 0.00
C LEU A 141 14.23 6.70 0.87
N LEU A 142 13.75 5.55 0.39
CA LEU A 142 12.83 4.67 1.11
C LEU A 142 13.48 3.32 1.39
N GLN A 143 13.27 2.81 2.60
CA GLN A 143 13.51 1.43 2.98
C GLN A 143 12.25 0.87 3.64
N VAL A 144 11.84 -0.34 3.27
CA VAL A 144 10.64 -0.97 3.82
C VAL A 144 10.99 -2.25 4.56
N TYR A 145 10.37 -2.43 5.73
CA TYR A 145 10.35 -3.66 6.49
C TYR A 145 8.91 -4.13 6.70
N ILE A 146 8.74 -5.45 6.79
CA ILE A 146 7.47 -6.06 7.18
C ILE A 146 7.74 -6.88 8.43
N HIS A 147 7.04 -6.56 9.51
CA HIS A 147 7.00 -7.37 10.71
C HIS A 147 5.65 -8.07 10.79
N THR A 148 5.67 -9.39 10.64
CA THR A 148 4.44 -10.19 10.58
C THR A 148 3.86 -10.43 11.97
N ALA A 149 2.56 -10.69 12.06
CA ALA A 149 1.91 -11.08 13.32
C ALA A 149 2.50 -12.35 13.97
N LYS A 150 3.28 -13.14 13.21
CA LYS A 150 4.02 -14.32 13.71
C LYS A 150 5.48 -14.03 14.07
N GLY A 151 5.89 -12.77 14.13
CA GLY A 151 7.23 -12.35 14.55
C GLY A 151 8.32 -12.53 13.50
N VAL A 152 7.97 -12.81 12.23
CA VAL A 152 8.95 -12.82 11.13
C VAL A 152 9.18 -11.40 10.66
N LEU A 153 10.44 -10.96 10.67
CA LEU A 153 10.87 -9.67 10.12
C LEU A 153 11.46 -9.86 8.72
N ILE A 154 10.97 -9.07 7.77
CA ILE A 154 11.34 -9.14 6.36
C ILE A 154 11.86 -7.78 5.91
N GLU A 155 13.06 -7.75 5.36
CA GLU A 155 13.62 -6.59 4.67
C GLU A 155 13.30 -6.65 3.16
N ILE A 156 12.85 -5.52 2.63
CA ILE A 156 12.45 -5.35 1.23
C ILE A 156 13.49 -4.50 0.52
N ASN A 157 14.15 -5.04 -0.51
CA ASN A 157 15.07 -4.25 -1.34
C ASN A 157 14.27 -3.22 -2.17
N PRO A 158 14.67 -1.94 -2.21
CA PRO A 158 13.98 -0.88 -2.98
C PRO A 158 13.77 -1.20 -4.48
N ASP A 159 14.64 -2.02 -5.08
CA ASP A 159 14.59 -2.38 -6.49
C ASP A 159 13.62 -3.54 -6.81
N VAL A 160 13.04 -4.16 -5.78
CA VAL A 160 12.10 -5.27 -5.98
C VAL A 160 10.83 -4.79 -6.69
N ARG A 161 10.42 -5.55 -7.72
CA ARG A 161 9.13 -5.36 -8.38
C ARG A 161 8.08 -6.27 -7.76
N ILE A 162 7.28 -5.73 -6.86
CA ILE A 162 6.18 -6.49 -6.25
C ILE A 162 5.10 -6.81 -7.29
N PRO A 163 4.65 -8.08 -7.40
CA PRO A 163 3.59 -8.45 -8.33
C PRO A 163 2.31 -7.65 -8.06
N ARG A 164 1.72 -7.08 -9.11
CA ARG A 164 0.49 -6.28 -8.99
C ARG A 164 -0.76 -7.09 -8.69
N THR A 165 -0.79 -8.36 -9.08
CA THR A 165 -1.92 -9.25 -8.80
C THR A 165 -1.69 -9.98 -7.49
N PHE A 166 -2.71 -9.99 -6.64
CA PHE A 166 -2.63 -10.62 -5.31
C PHE A 166 -2.23 -12.09 -5.39
N LYS A 167 -2.75 -12.86 -6.36
CA LYS A 167 -2.40 -14.28 -6.55
C LYS A 167 -0.89 -14.50 -6.78
N ARG A 168 -0.22 -13.61 -7.52
CA ARG A 168 1.23 -13.70 -7.73
C ARG A 168 2.01 -13.25 -6.50
N PHE A 169 1.55 -12.20 -5.83
CA PHE A 169 2.11 -11.76 -4.55
C PHE A 169 2.04 -12.88 -3.49
N SER A 170 0.90 -13.55 -3.35
CA SER A 170 0.72 -14.70 -2.47
C SER A 170 1.75 -15.81 -2.73
N GLY A 171 1.94 -16.20 -4.00
CA GLY A 171 2.98 -17.18 -4.36
C GLY A 171 4.40 -16.73 -4.02
N LEU A 172 4.72 -15.46 -4.24
CA LEU A 172 6.02 -14.87 -3.87
C LEU A 172 6.26 -14.90 -2.36
N MET A 173 5.26 -14.53 -1.56
CA MET A 173 5.35 -14.55 -0.09
C MET A 173 5.48 -15.97 0.46
N VAL A 174 4.75 -16.94 -0.11
CA VAL A 174 4.91 -18.36 0.25
C VAL A 174 6.34 -18.83 -0.02
N GLN A 175 6.90 -18.48 -1.18
CA GLN A 175 8.27 -18.83 -1.52
C GLN A 175 9.27 -18.18 -0.54
N LEU A 176 9.07 -16.90 -0.21
CA LEU A 176 9.91 -16.18 0.73
C LEU A 176 9.89 -16.82 2.12
N LEU A 177 8.71 -17.14 2.66
CA LEU A 177 8.57 -17.73 3.99
C LEU A 177 9.12 -19.17 4.06
N HIS A 178 9.17 -19.90 2.96
CA HIS A 178 9.81 -21.22 2.90
C HIS A 178 11.32 -21.17 2.76
N LYS A 179 11.85 -20.24 1.95
CA LYS A 179 13.29 -20.18 1.62
C LYS A 179 14.09 -19.20 2.47
N GLY A 180 13.42 -18.29 3.18
CA GLY A 180 14.03 -17.20 3.94
C GLY A 180 14.59 -16.05 3.08
N SER A 181 14.70 -16.22 1.75
CA SER A 181 15.09 -15.14 0.84
C SER A 181 14.66 -15.41 -0.61
N ILE A 182 14.61 -14.33 -1.41
CA ILE A 182 14.35 -14.34 -2.84
C ILE A 182 15.41 -13.50 -3.54
N CYS A 183 16.10 -14.07 -4.52
CA CYS A 183 17.09 -13.36 -5.34
C CYS A 183 16.49 -12.82 -6.63
N GLY A 184 17.14 -11.81 -7.22
CA GLY A 184 16.83 -11.32 -8.56
C GLY A 184 17.03 -12.38 -9.64
N VAL A 185 16.31 -12.26 -10.75
CA VAL A 185 16.44 -13.19 -11.89
C VAL A 185 17.82 -13.09 -12.55
N ASN A 186 18.42 -11.89 -12.52
CA ASN A 186 19.64 -11.56 -13.25
C ASN A 186 20.87 -11.42 -12.33
N GLY A 187 20.79 -11.80 -11.05
CA GLY A 187 21.90 -11.61 -10.13
C GLY A 187 21.71 -12.27 -8.76
N PRO A 188 22.79 -12.36 -7.97
CA PRO A 188 22.76 -12.97 -6.64
C PRO A 188 22.11 -12.07 -5.57
N GLU A 189 21.75 -10.84 -5.93
CA GLU A 189 21.19 -9.86 -5.02
C GLU A 189 19.86 -10.35 -4.42
N LYS A 190 19.77 -10.31 -3.09
CA LYS A 190 18.55 -10.65 -2.36
C LYS A 190 17.59 -9.47 -2.42
N LEU A 191 16.46 -9.68 -3.08
CA LEU A 191 15.40 -8.68 -3.21
C LEU A 191 14.44 -8.68 -2.02
N LEU A 192 14.25 -9.85 -1.41
CA LEU A 192 13.47 -10.04 -0.19
C LEU A 192 14.27 -10.97 0.70
N LYS A 193 14.41 -10.64 1.99
CA LYS A 193 15.10 -11.50 2.95
C LYS A 193 14.45 -11.41 4.32
N VAL A 194 14.32 -12.57 4.98
CA VAL A 194 14.03 -12.64 6.40
C VAL A 194 15.28 -12.22 7.15
N VAL A 195 15.12 -11.34 8.14
CA VAL A 195 16.21 -10.83 8.99
C VAL A 195 15.87 -11.05 10.46
N GLU A 196 16.86 -10.93 11.33
CA GLU A 196 16.68 -11.13 12.77
C GLU A 196 15.96 -9.95 13.41
N ASN A 197 15.16 -10.24 14.45
CA ASN A 197 14.56 -9.20 15.29
C ASN A 197 15.57 -8.70 16.34
N PRO A 198 15.38 -7.48 16.89
CA PRO A 198 14.33 -6.49 16.57
C PRO A 198 14.63 -5.63 15.34
N VAL A 199 13.61 -5.00 14.76
CA VAL A 199 13.77 -4.10 13.60
C VAL A 199 14.67 -2.89 13.88
N ILE A 200 14.77 -2.47 15.14
CA ILE A 200 15.57 -1.32 15.56
C ILE A 200 17.07 -1.52 15.30
N ASP A 201 17.55 -2.75 15.36
CA ASP A 201 18.96 -3.08 15.11
C ASP A 201 19.35 -2.88 13.63
N HIS A 202 18.37 -2.77 12.75
CA HIS A 202 18.55 -2.52 11.31
C HIS A 202 18.32 -1.05 10.92
N LEU A 203 18.00 -0.19 11.89
CA LEU A 203 17.85 1.25 11.65
C LEU A 203 19.18 1.97 11.90
N PRO A 204 19.53 3.00 11.10
CA PRO A 204 20.72 3.80 11.36
C PRO A 204 20.64 4.50 12.74
N PRO A 205 21.80 4.85 13.32
CA PRO A 205 21.83 5.79 14.43
C PRO A 205 21.14 7.11 14.03
N ASN A 206 20.60 7.84 15.01
CA ASN A 206 19.85 9.09 14.79
C ASN A 206 18.59 8.92 13.93
N THR A 207 17.84 7.84 14.18
CA THR A 207 16.52 7.62 13.57
C THR A 207 15.40 7.95 14.54
N ILE A 208 14.55 8.89 14.15
CA ILE A 208 13.32 9.27 14.88
C ILE A 208 12.26 8.23 14.57
N LYS A 209 11.67 7.63 15.61
CA LYS A 209 10.74 6.49 15.51
C LYS A 209 9.33 6.96 15.85
N LEU A 210 8.44 6.92 14.88
CA LEU A 210 7.06 7.37 14.98
C LEU A 210 6.10 6.22 14.74
N ALA A 211 5.04 6.08 15.53
CA ALA A 211 3.92 5.21 15.18
C ALA A 211 2.73 6.03 14.69
N LEU A 212 2.12 5.59 13.59
CA LEU A 212 0.84 6.13 13.16
C LEU A 212 -0.27 5.45 13.94
N SER A 213 -1.08 6.25 14.63
CA SER A 213 -2.24 5.77 15.38
C SER A 213 -3.44 6.67 15.17
N GLY A 214 -4.61 6.06 15.02
CA GLY A 214 -5.88 6.79 14.91
C GLY A 214 -6.30 7.49 16.21
N ASN A 215 -5.78 7.02 17.36
CA ASN A 215 -6.12 7.53 18.69
C ASN A 215 -5.13 8.57 19.23
N ALA A 216 -4.05 8.84 18.48
CA ALA A 216 -3.07 9.86 18.87
C ALA A 216 -3.52 11.27 18.45
N LYS A 217 -2.86 12.30 18.99
CA LYS A 217 -3.13 13.69 18.60
C LYS A 217 -2.89 13.87 17.10
N THR A 218 -3.89 14.38 16.39
CA THR A 218 -3.78 14.68 14.96
C THR A 218 -2.78 15.80 14.71
N GLN A 219 -1.83 15.53 13.82
CA GLN A 219 -0.78 16.44 13.39
C GLN A 219 -0.88 16.66 11.88
N ARG A 220 -0.70 17.91 11.47
CA ARG A 220 -0.53 18.23 10.05
C ARG A 220 0.92 17.98 9.67
N LEU A 221 1.18 16.99 8.82
CA LEU A 221 2.54 16.58 8.42
C LEU A 221 3.38 17.76 7.88
N SER A 222 2.80 18.66 7.09
CA SER A 222 3.51 19.84 6.56
C SER A 222 3.97 20.84 7.62
N LYS A 223 3.42 20.78 8.84
CA LYS A 223 3.89 21.57 9.99
C LYS A 223 4.77 20.76 10.92
N PHE A 224 4.45 19.48 11.10
CA PHE A 224 5.12 18.59 12.03
C PHE A 224 6.51 18.15 11.54
N LEU A 225 6.62 17.69 10.30
CA LEU A 225 7.88 17.14 9.77
C LEU A 225 9.02 18.18 9.73
N PRO A 226 8.79 19.47 9.39
CA PRO A 226 9.83 20.50 9.47
C PRO A 226 10.35 20.79 10.88
N MET A 227 9.62 20.40 11.93
CA MET A 227 10.07 20.57 13.32
C MET A 227 11.06 19.48 13.76
N LEU A 228 11.14 18.38 13.02
CA LEU A 228 12.08 17.31 13.30
C LEU A 228 13.51 17.71 12.87
N PRO A 229 14.55 17.24 13.58
CA PRO A 229 15.93 17.39 13.15
C PRO A 229 16.16 16.95 11.70
N GLN A 230 16.73 17.83 10.87
CA GLN A 230 16.85 17.61 9.42
C GLN A 230 17.97 16.62 9.02
N ASP A 231 18.88 16.35 9.95
CA ASP A 231 19.99 15.41 9.84
C ASP A 231 19.63 13.98 10.28
N HIS A 232 18.41 13.76 10.78
CA HIS A 232 17.93 12.47 11.25
C HIS A 232 17.15 11.71 10.17
N SER A 233 17.24 10.38 10.21
CA SER A 233 16.31 9.52 9.47
C SER A 233 14.97 9.43 10.21
N ILE A 234 13.92 9.03 9.51
CA ILE A 234 12.58 8.85 10.09
C ILE A 234 12.17 7.40 9.87
N ALA A 235 11.83 6.70 10.96
CA ALA A 235 11.16 5.41 10.93
C ALA A 235 9.69 5.60 11.30
N VAL A 236 8.79 5.19 10.40
CA VAL A 236 7.35 5.22 10.64
C VAL A 236 6.79 3.80 10.70
N PHE A 237 6.16 3.48 11.84
CA PHE A 237 5.51 2.21 12.11
C PHE A 237 4.02 2.34 11.76
N VAL A 238 3.55 1.44 10.89
CA VAL A 238 2.18 1.44 10.35
C VAL A 238 1.58 0.06 10.55
N GLY A 239 0.45 -0.03 11.23
CA GLY A 239 -0.29 -1.28 11.41
C GLY A 239 -0.83 -1.81 10.07
N ALA A 240 -0.26 -2.89 9.56
CA ALA A 240 -0.69 -3.60 8.37
C ALA A 240 -1.65 -4.75 8.71
N MET A 241 -2.59 -4.47 9.60
CA MET A 241 -3.60 -5.40 10.15
C MET A 241 -5.02 -4.95 9.79
N ALA A 242 -5.98 -5.87 9.90
CA ALA A 242 -7.38 -5.57 9.60
C ALA A 242 -8.01 -4.64 10.63
N ARG A 243 -7.71 -4.90 11.90
CA ARG A 243 -8.10 -4.13 13.09
C ARG A 243 -7.18 -4.51 14.23
N GLY A 244 -7.16 -3.68 15.27
CA GLY A 244 -6.35 -3.91 16.45
C GLY A 244 -6.13 -2.61 17.20
N GLN A 245 -5.45 -2.71 18.34
CA GLN A 245 -4.92 -1.52 19.00
C GLN A 245 -3.62 -1.12 18.29
N ASP A 246 -3.34 0.18 18.28
CA ASP A 246 -2.11 0.71 17.70
C ASP A 246 -0.95 0.65 18.72
N ASP A 247 -0.82 -0.46 19.46
CA ASP A 247 0.21 -0.68 20.50
C ASP A 247 1.43 -1.49 20.01
N PHE A 248 1.41 -1.87 18.73
CA PHE A 248 2.36 -2.75 18.07
C PHE A 248 3.83 -2.30 18.12
N ALA A 249 4.12 -1.03 18.40
CA ALA A 249 5.49 -0.48 18.42
C ALA A 249 5.81 0.32 19.69
N ASP A 250 4.99 0.24 20.74
CA ASP A 250 5.09 1.08 21.95
C ASP A 250 6.42 0.94 22.68
N ALA A 251 7.04 -0.24 22.57
CA ALA A 251 8.34 -0.53 23.15
C ALA A 251 9.50 0.22 22.47
N HIS A 252 9.29 0.76 21.26
CA HIS A 252 10.38 1.26 20.42
C HIS A 252 10.17 2.67 19.88
N VAL A 253 8.93 3.17 19.81
CA VAL A 253 8.64 4.49 19.23
C VAL A 253 8.91 5.62 20.21
N ASP A 254 9.41 6.73 19.68
CA ASP A 254 9.62 7.96 20.44
C ASP A 254 8.28 8.70 20.63
N GLN A 255 7.37 8.61 19.64
CA GLN A 255 6.07 9.27 19.66
C GLN A 255 5.02 8.56 18.79
N LYS A 256 3.76 8.56 19.25
CA LYS A 256 2.59 8.28 18.40
C LYS A 256 1.97 9.56 17.85
N ILE A 257 1.62 9.56 16.58
CA ILE A 257 0.91 10.67 15.93
C ILE A 257 -0.27 10.16 15.11
N SER A 258 -1.34 10.95 15.05
CA SER A 258 -2.36 10.79 14.01
C SER A 258 -2.07 11.77 12.87
N ILE A 259 -2.37 11.38 11.63
CA ILE A 259 -2.17 12.23 10.44
C ILE A 259 -3.50 12.60 9.75
N SER A 260 -4.62 12.26 10.40
CA SER A 260 -5.97 12.48 9.89
C SER A 260 -6.98 12.39 11.03
N GLU A 261 -7.99 13.26 11.04
CA GLU A 261 -9.15 13.15 11.96
C GLU A 261 -10.06 11.96 11.61
N TYR A 262 -9.83 11.33 10.45
CA TYR A 262 -10.54 10.14 9.99
C TYR A 262 -9.62 8.92 10.01
N ALA A 263 -10.19 7.75 10.32
CA ALA A 263 -9.50 6.47 10.18
C ALA A 263 -9.03 6.27 8.72
N LEU A 264 -7.77 5.87 8.56
CA LEU A 264 -7.16 5.65 7.25
C LEU A 264 -6.83 4.16 7.08
N SER A 265 -6.87 3.68 5.84
CA SER A 265 -6.20 2.42 5.53
C SER A 265 -4.69 2.58 5.65
N ALA A 266 -3.99 1.49 5.97
CA ALA A 266 -2.53 1.47 6.07
C ALA A 266 -1.85 2.00 4.80
N SER A 267 -2.36 1.64 3.62
CA SER A 267 -1.84 2.11 2.32
C SER A 267 -2.01 3.63 2.14
N VAL A 268 -3.17 4.20 2.51
CA VAL A 268 -3.38 5.65 2.45
C VAL A 268 -2.47 6.38 3.45
N ALA A 269 -2.27 5.82 4.64
CA ALA A 269 -1.36 6.38 5.63
C ALA A 269 0.10 6.40 5.12
N CYS A 270 0.55 5.28 4.52
CA CYS A 270 1.85 5.19 3.85
C CYS A 270 2.00 6.24 2.75
N GLY A 271 1.03 6.34 1.85
CA GLY A 271 1.06 7.29 0.73
C GLY A 271 1.08 8.75 1.20
N LYS A 272 0.24 9.12 2.18
CA LYS A 272 0.24 10.47 2.77
C LYS A 272 1.59 10.84 3.39
N PHE A 273 2.23 9.89 4.08
CA PHE A 273 3.52 10.14 4.70
C PHE A 273 4.62 10.28 3.64
N CYS A 274 4.61 9.44 2.61
CA CYS A 274 5.54 9.55 1.47
C CYS A 274 5.39 10.91 0.78
N CYS A 275 4.17 11.29 0.39
CA CYS A 275 3.92 12.57 -0.29
C CYS A 275 4.35 13.78 0.53
N ALA A 276 4.14 13.75 1.85
CA ALA A 276 4.58 14.84 2.72
C ALA A 276 6.11 14.95 2.80
N LEU A 277 6.82 13.83 2.77
CA LEU A 277 8.29 13.82 2.72
C LEU A 277 8.84 14.15 1.34
N GLU A 278 8.16 13.73 0.27
CA GLU A 278 8.47 14.14 -1.10
C GLU A 278 8.42 15.66 -1.22
N GLU A 279 7.37 16.30 -0.70
CA GLU A 279 7.26 17.76 -0.66
C GLU A 279 8.35 18.40 0.22
N LEU A 280 8.64 17.84 1.40
CA LEU A 280 9.66 18.37 2.30
C LEU A 280 11.09 18.23 1.74
N TRP A 281 11.34 17.18 0.96
CA TRP A 281 12.66 16.84 0.43
C TRP A 281 12.83 17.25 -1.04
N ASP A 282 11.86 17.99 -1.60
CA ASP A 282 11.87 18.50 -2.97
C ASP A 282 12.02 17.39 -4.03
N ILE A 283 11.22 16.33 -3.88
CA ILE A 283 11.16 15.18 -4.79
C ILE A 283 9.88 15.29 -5.62
N VAL A 284 10.01 15.26 -6.95
CA VAL A 284 8.92 15.46 -7.92
C VAL A 284 8.82 14.28 -8.87
#